data_AF-A0A4C1Z5G5-F1
#
_entry.id   AF-A0A4C1Z5G5-F1
#
_cell.length_a   1.000
_cell.length_b   1.000
_cell.length_c   1.000
_cell.angle_alpha   90.00
_cell.angle_beta   90.00
_cell.angle_gamma   90.00
#
_symmetry.space_group_name_H-M   'P 1'
#
loop_
_entity.id
_entity.type
_entity.pdbx_description
1 polymer ?
#
loop_
_entity_poly.entity_id
_entity_poly.type
_entity_poly.pdbx_seq_one_letter_code
_entity_poly.pdbx_strand_id
1 'polypeptide(L)'
;MPDPLHLGEQMSTTARECRCPEESPLRCLPLKRDKEICDIYGPGNTTLCPLCDKACQYQQLADSCLFAKLTYLFDNPATVFFAIFMSFWATTFLELWKRKQSVLRWEWDLGGVDHDEEPRPEFEASIKTFRTNPVTRGEGAVSADLAENR
;
A
#
# COMPACT_ATOMS: atom_id res chain seq x y z
N MET A 1 44.21 3.39 -23.56
CA MET A 1 44.66 2.35 -22.61
C MET A 1 44.63 2.93 -21.21
N PRO A 2 44.22 2.12 -20.25
CA PRO A 2 43.34 2.48 -19.14
C PRO A 2 44.17 2.47 -17.83
N ASP A 3 43.71 2.52 -16.57
CA ASP A 3 42.45 2.19 -15.89
C ASP A 3 42.55 2.78 -14.45
N PRO A 4 41.51 2.64 -13.59
CA PRO A 4 41.08 3.63 -12.63
C PRO A 4 41.09 3.05 -11.21
N LEU A 5 40.78 3.87 -10.21
CA LEU A 5 40.21 3.36 -8.97
C LEU A 5 39.10 4.33 -8.54
N HIS A 6 37.91 4.05 -9.09
CA HIS A 6 36.56 4.26 -8.53
C HIS A 6 36.20 5.70 -8.10
N LEU A 7 35.35 6.49 -8.76
CA LEU A 7 34.01 6.27 -9.33
C LEU A 7 33.10 5.31 -8.52
N GLY A 8 32.06 5.87 -7.90
CA GLY A 8 31.00 5.20 -7.13
C GLY A 8 31.22 5.39 -5.63
N GLU A 9 30.49 6.22 -4.91
CA GLU A 9 29.04 6.20 -4.83
C GLU A 9 28.39 7.59 -4.88
N GLN A 10 27.35 7.67 -5.71
CA GLN A 10 26.23 8.55 -5.53
C GLN A 10 25.68 8.42 -4.10
N MET A 11 25.07 9.50 -3.60
CA MET A 11 24.04 9.45 -2.54
C MET A 11 24.55 9.27 -1.10
N SER A 12 24.92 10.37 -0.43
CA SER A 12 24.84 10.42 1.04
C SER A 12 24.85 11.88 1.52
N THR A 13 23.71 12.48 1.88
CA THR A 13 23.29 12.60 3.29
C THR A 13 24.43 12.91 4.27
N THR A 14 25.27 13.92 4.01
CA THR A 14 26.10 14.51 5.08
C THR A 14 25.25 15.45 5.92
N ALA A 15 24.62 14.84 6.93
CA ALA A 15 24.04 15.47 8.09
C ALA A 15 24.94 16.61 8.61
N ARG A 16 24.39 17.81 8.71
CA ARG A 16 25.03 18.88 9.47
C ARG A 16 24.75 18.65 10.95
N GLU A 17 25.82 18.63 11.73
CA GLU A 17 25.79 18.55 13.18
C GLU A 17 25.05 19.77 13.76
N CYS A 18 23.84 19.58 14.30
CA CYS A 18 23.23 20.58 15.18
C CYS A 18 24.04 20.61 16.48
N ARG A 19 24.97 21.55 16.61
CA ARG A 19 25.72 21.71 17.86
C ARG A 19 24.77 22.23 18.93
N CYS A 20 24.34 21.35 19.85
CA CYS A 20 23.70 21.75 21.10
C CYS A 20 24.65 22.68 21.89
N PRO A 21 24.15 23.71 22.57
CA PRO A 21 24.97 24.54 23.45
C PRO A 21 25.64 23.67 24.52
N GLU A 22 26.93 23.93 24.76
CA GLU A 22 27.89 23.16 25.56
C GLU A 22 27.60 23.15 27.08
N GLU A 23 26.33 23.25 27.49
CA GLU A 23 25.86 23.13 28.88
C GLU A 23 24.46 22.49 28.98
N SER A 24 24.16 21.47 28.18
CA SER A 24 22.99 20.64 28.50
C SER A 24 23.19 19.18 28.09
N PRO A 25 22.83 18.23 28.97
CA PRO A 25 23.33 16.87 28.93
C PRO A 25 22.77 16.11 27.73
N LEU A 26 23.68 15.62 26.90
CA LEU A 26 23.46 14.53 25.96
C LEU A 26 22.54 13.45 26.55
N ARG A 27 21.29 13.43 26.08
CA ARG A 27 20.59 12.19 25.76
C ARG A 27 19.72 12.45 24.53
N CYS A 28 20.21 12.06 23.36
CA CYS A 28 19.32 11.63 22.29
C CYS A 28 18.50 10.48 22.88
N LEU A 29 17.31 10.82 23.43
CA LEU A 29 16.57 9.87 24.23
C LEU A 29 15.74 9.00 23.30
N PRO A 30 15.81 7.66 23.43
CA PRO A 30 14.95 6.75 22.68
C PRO A 30 13.48 7.05 22.97
N LEU A 31 12.64 6.88 21.93
CA LEU A 31 11.17 6.88 21.92
C LEU A 31 10.53 7.04 23.30
N LYS A 32 10.16 8.28 23.65
CA LYS A 32 9.43 8.59 24.88
C LYS A 32 7.95 8.20 24.73
N ARG A 33 7.32 7.74 25.82
CA ARG A 33 5.87 7.47 25.88
C ARG A 33 5.07 8.77 25.71
N ASP A 34 3.86 8.68 25.18
CA ASP A 34 2.91 9.80 25.01
C ASP A 34 2.83 10.76 26.22
N LYS A 35 2.81 10.20 27.44
CA LYS A 35 2.80 10.98 28.69
C LYS A 35 4.03 11.85 28.91
N GLU A 36 5.19 11.39 28.47
CA GLU A 36 6.46 12.11 28.57
C GLU A 36 6.59 13.20 27.50
N ILE A 37 6.01 12.99 26.30
CA ILE A 37 5.94 14.03 25.26
C ILE A 37 5.06 15.20 25.71
N CYS A 38 3.95 14.89 26.40
CA CYS A 38 2.96 15.86 26.81
C CYS A 38 3.30 16.64 28.09
N ASP A 39 4.39 16.31 28.77
CA ASP A 39 4.77 16.96 30.03
C ASP A 39 5.55 18.26 29.80
N ILE A 40 4.88 19.39 30.02
CA ILE A 40 5.43 20.74 29.85
C ILE A 40 6.47 21.07 30.92
N TYR A 41 6.39 20.47 32.11
CA TYR A 41 7.33 20.72 33.21
C TYR A 41 8.56 19.79 33.16
N GLY A 42 8.57 18.86 32.22
CA GLY A 42 9.63 17.90 32.02
C GLY A 42 10.15 17.93 30.57
N PRO A 43 10.24 16.78 29.88
CA PRO A 43 10.90 16.72 28.59
C PRO A 43 10.10 17.26 27.41
N GLY A 44 8.81 17.58 27.57
CA GLY A 44 7.99 18.20 26.53
C GLY A 44 8.40 19.63 26.17
N ASN A 45 9.08 20.34 27.09
CA ASN A 45 9.67 21.68 26.85
C ASN A 45 11.01 21.63 26.08
N THR A 46 11.42 20.45 25.59
CA THR A 46 12.64 20.30 24.79
C THR A 46 12.36 20.73 23.34
N THR A 47 13.17 21.66 22.82
CA THR A 47 13.08 22.12 21.44
C THR A 47 13.73 21.12 20.48
N LEU A 48 13.01 20.73 19.42
CA LEU A 48 13.55 19.88 18.36
C LEU A 48 14.30 20.70 17.32
N CYS A 49 15.34 20.10 16.76
CA CYS A 49 16.04 20.65 15.62
C CYS A 49 15.19 20.50 14.34
N PRO A 50 15.08 21.54 13.51
CA PRO A 50 14.37 21.45 12.24
C PRO A 50 15.10 20.51 11.28
N LEU A 51 14.35 19.77 10.47
CA LEU A 51 14.89 18.85 9.46
C LEU A 51 15.44 19.56 8.21
N CYS A 52 15.41 20.90 8.16
CA CYS A 52 15.71 21.67 6.96
C CYS A 52 16.92 22.59 7.14
N ASP A 53 17.70 22.74 6.07
CA ASP A 53 18.93 23.54 6.05
C ASP A 53 18.72 25.07 6.04
N LYS A 54 17.54 25.59 5.66
CA LYS A 54 17.25 27.04 5.60
C LYS A 54 15.86 27.39 6.13
N ALA A 55 15.80 28.41 7.00
CA ALA A 55 14.61 29.14 7.43
C ALA A 55 13.43 28.30 7.95
N CYS A 56 13.68 27.29 8.77
CA CYS A 56 12.61 26.59 9.51
C CYS A 56 12.50 27.08 10.94
N GLN A 57 11.26 27.08 11.45
CA GLN A 57 10.99 27.39 12.85
C GLN A 57 11.31 26.19 13.73
N TYR A 58 11.91 26.48 14.87
CA TYR A 58 12.10 25.51 15.95
C TYR A 58 10.72 25.16 16.53
N GLN A 59 10.49 23.88 16.82
CA GLN A 59 9.23 23.37 17.38
C GLN A 59 9.49 22.68 18.71
N GLN A 60 8.54 22.76 19.64
CA GLN A 60 8.67 22.07 20.91
C GLN A 60 8.11 20.66 20.82
N LEU A 61 8.64 19.76 21.62
CA LEU A 61 8.18 18.36 21.64
C LEU A 61 6.71 18.26 22.08
N ALA A 62 6.28 19.12 23.00
CA ALA A 62 4.90 19.21 23.45
C ALA A 62 3.89 19.57 22.35
N ASP A 63 4.30 20.26 21.28
CA ASP A 63 3.40 20.66 20.19
C ASP A 63 2.84 19.44 19.44
N SER A 64 3.57 18.32 19.46
CA SER A 64 3.14 17.04 18.86
C SER A 64 2.45 16.09 19.86
N CYS A 65 2.14 16.55 21.09
CA CYS A 65 1.51 15.73 22.13
C CYS A 65 0.15 15.14 21.71
N LEU A 66 -0.69 15.93 21.02
CA LEU A 66 -2.00 15.48 20.57
C LEU A 66 -1.87 14.33 19.56
N PHE A 67 -0.93 14.47 18.62
CA PHE A 67 -0.63 13.42 17.65
C PHE A 67 -0.04 12.18 18.35
N ALA A 68 0.90 12.35 19.28
CA ALA A 68 1.48 11.25 20.04
C ALA A 68 0.43 10.45 20.84
N LYS A 69 -0.53 11.12 21.48
CA LYS A 69 -1.66 10.46 22.17
C LYS A 69 -2.57 9.72 21.20
N LEU A 70 -2.84 10.31 20.04
CA LEU A 70 -3.68 9.71 19.03
C LEU A 70 -3.04 8.44 18.46
N THR A 71 -1.77 8.52 18.08
CA THR A 71 -0.96 7.39 17.63
C THR A 71 -0.91 6.29 18.69
N TYR A 72 -0.69 6.63 19.97
CA TYR A 72 -0.70 5.65 21.05
C TYR A 72 -2.06 4.94 21.22
N LEU A 73 -3.18 5.66 21.05
CA LEU A 73 -4.52 5.07 21.11
C LEU A 73 -4.79 4.10 19.94
N PHE A 74 -4.34 4.46 18.74
CA PHE A 74 -4.45 3.60 17.57
C PHE A 74 -3.50 2.39 17.66
N ASP A 75 -2.25 2.57 18.06
CA ASP A 75 -1.22 1.51 18.03
C ASP A 75 -1.30 0.47 19.16
N ASN A 76 -2.19 0.60 20.16
CA ASN A 76 -2.30 -0.37 21.27
C ASN A 76 -3.47 -1.38 21.11
N PRO A 77 -4.74 -1.06 21.47
CA PRO A 77 -5.84 -2.02 21.27
C PRO A 77 -6.71 -1.72 20.03
N ALA A 78 -6.87 -0.45 19.67
CA ALA A 78 -7.88 -0.05 18.69
C ALA A 78 -7.57 -0.59 17.28
N THR A 79 -6.30 -0.56 16.86
CA THR A 79 -5.91 -1.12 15.55
C THR A 79 -6.11 -2.62 15.47
N VAL A 80 -5.87 -3.36 16.56
CA VAL A 80 -6.09 -4.82 16.57
C VAL A 80 -7.57 -5.15 16.44
N PHE A 81 -8.43 -4.49 17.22
CA PHE A 81 -9.88 -4.65 17.10
C PHE A 81 -10.40 -4.20 15.73
N PHE A 82 -9.88 -3.09 15.21
CA PHE A 82 -10.23 -2.59 13.89
C PHE A 82 -9.82 -3.57 12.78
N ALA A 83 -8.62 -4.15 12.84
CA ALA A 83 -8.16 -5.13 11.86
C ALA A 83 -9.06 -6.38 11.84
N ILE A 84 -9.45 -6.88 13.02
CA ILE A 84 -10.40 -7.99 13.14
C ILE A 84 -11.75 -7.60 12.55
N PHE A 85 -12.30 -6.44 12.93
CA PHE A 85 -13.56 -5.95 12.39
C PHE A 85 -13.51 -5.79 10.86
N MET A 86 -12.45 -5.20 10.33
CA MET A 86 -12.25 -5.01 8.89
C MET A 86 -12.15 -6.35 8.14
N SER A 87 -11.57 -7.38 8.76
CA SER A 87 -11.55 -8.73 8.16
C SER A 87 -12.96 -9.30 8.03
N PHE A 88 -13.78 -9.23 9.08
CA PHE A 88 -15.17 -9.71 9.04
C PHE A 88 -16.04 -8.88 8.11
N TRP A 89 -15.84 -7.56 8.12
CA TRP A 89 -16.55 -6.63 7.25
C TRP A 89 -16.23 -6.89 5.78
N ALA A 90 -14.95 -7.06 5.42
CA ALA A 90 -14.54 -7.36 4.06
C ALA A 90 -15.13 -8.69 3.56
N THR A 91 -15.08 -9.75 4.38
CA THR A 91 -15.70 -11.04 4.00
C THR A 91 -17.20 -10.89 3.82
N THR A 92 -17.90 -10.23 4.75
CA THR A 92 -19.35 -10.02 4.67
C THR A 92 -19.71 -9.18 3.44
N PHE A 93 -18.95 -8.13 3.17
CA PHE A 93 -19.13 -7.26 2.02
C PHE A 93 -18.99 -8.05 0.72
N LEU A 94 -17.94 -8.87 0.56
CA LEU A 94 -17.74 -9.68 -0.65
C LEU A 94 -18.85 -10.72 -0.84
N GLU A 95 -19.30 -11.39 0.22
CA GLU A 95 -20.37 -12.37 0.12
C GLU A 95 -21.73 -11.72 -0.22
N LEU A 96 -22.06 -10.59 0.40
CA LEU A 96 -23.25 -9.82 0.03
C LEU A 96 -23.14 -9.26 -1.38
N TRP A 97 -21.96 -8.79 -1.78
CA TRP A 97 -21.71 -8.28 -3.12
C TRP A 97 -21.94 -9.36 -4.17
N LYS A 98 -21.41 -10.58 -4.00
CA LYS A 98 -21.66 -11.72 -4.89
C LYS A 98 -23.16 -12.01 -5.02
N ARG A 99 -23.89 -12.01 -3.91
CA ARG A 99 -25.36 -12.19 -3.92
C ARG A 99 -26.05 -11.07 -4.69
N LYS A 100 -25.64 -9.81 -4.53
CA LYS A 100 -26.22 -8.69 -5.28
C LYS A 100 -25.87 -8.74 -6.76
N GLN A 101 -24.64 -9.05 -7.11
CA GLN A 101 -24.23 -9.26 -8.50
C GLN A 101 -25.05 -10.36 -9.17
N SER A 102 -25.30 -11.49 -8.50
CA SER A 102 -26.16 -12.55 -9.05
C SER A 102 -27.60 -12.08 -9.30
N VAL A 103 -28.17 -11.29 -8.40
CA VAL A 103 -29.53 -10.73 -8.58
C VAL A 103 -29.56 -9.74 -9.73
N LEU A 104 -28.57 -8.84 -9.82
CA LEU A 104 -28.47 -7.89 -10.94
C LEU A 104 -28.26 -8.61 -12.27
N ARG A 105 -27.42 -9.65 -12.30
CA ARG A 105 -27.17 -10.45 -13.50
C ARG A 105 -28.46 -11.12 -14.00
N TRP A 106 -29.31 -11.59 -13.09
CA TRP A 106 -30.60 -12.18 -13.44
C TRP A 106 -31.62 -11.12 -13.90
N GLU A 107 -31.73 -10.00 -13.17
CA GLU A 107 -32.68 -8.92 -13.50
C GLU A 107 -32.38 -8.28 -14.86
N TRP A 108 -31.09 -8.15 -15.21
CA TRP A 108 -30.65 -7.61 -16.49
C TRP A 108 -30.46 -8.67 -17.56
N ASP A 109 -30.87 -9.92 -17.31
CA ASP A 109 -30.79 -11.06 -18.23
C ASP A 109 -29.39 -11.27 -18.85
N LEU A 110 -28.34 -11.04 -18.06
CA LEU A 110 -26.94 -11.15 -18.50
C LEU A 110 -26.41 -12.60 -18.41
N GLY A 111 -27.29 -13.60 -18.40
CA GLY A 111 -26.98 -15.00 -18.11
C GLY A 111 -26.10 -15.73 -19.14
N GLY A 112 -25.93 -15.18 -20.34
CA GLY A 112 -25.20 -15.81 -21.45
C GLY A 112 -24.31 -14.87 -22.27
N VAL A 113 -24.20 -13.60 -21.89
CA VAL A 113 -23.48 -12.57 -22.67
C VAL A 113 -22.01 -12.92 -22.91
N ASP A 114 -21.37 -13.65 -21.99
CA ASP A 114 -19.97 -14.09 -22.15
C ASP A 114 -19.78 -15.05 -23.35
N HIS A 115 -20.84 -15.74 -23.79
CA HIS A 115 -20.81 -16.61 -24.98
C HIS A 115 -21.19 -15.89 -26.27
N ASP A 116 -21.96 -14.80 -26.16
CA ASP A 116 -22.40 -13.98 -27.29
C ASP A 116 -21.39 -12.86 -27.61
N GLU A 117 -20.31 -12.74 -26.82
CA GLU A 117 -19.27 -11.74 -27.06
C GLU A 117 -18.40 -12.15 -28.26
N GLU A 118 -18.37 -11.28 -29.26
CA GLU A 118 -17.68 -11.54 -30.52
C GLU A 118 -16.16 -11.67 -30.28
N PRO A 119 -15.52 -12.71 -30.85
CA PRO A 119 -14.09 -12.90 -30.67
C PRO A 119 -13.32 -11.73 -31.28
N ARG A 120 -12.22 -11.36 -30.63
CA ARG A 120 -11.38 -10.26 -31.12
C ARG A 120 -10.79 -10.61 -32.50
N PRO A 121 -10.69 -9.66 -33.43
CA PRO A 121 -10.28 -9.93 -34.82
C PRO A 121 -8.86 -10.53 -34.94
N GLU A 122 -7.95 -10.21 -34.03
CA GLU A 122 -6.62 -10.81 -33.98
C GLU A 122 -6.66 -12.33 -33.69
N PHE A 123 -7.68 -12.78 -32.95
CA PHE A 123 -7.87 -14.20 -32.65
C PHE A 123 -8.36 -14.93 -33.89
N GLU A 124 -9.36 -14.39 -34.58
CA GLU A 124 -9.90 -14.94 -35.83
C GLU A 124 -8.83 -15.16 -36.91
N ALA A 125 -7.92 -14.18 -37.08
CA ALA A 125 -6.83 -14.27 -38.04
C ALA A 125 -5.80 -15.39 -37.71
N SER A 126 -5.73 -15.85 -36.46
CA SER A 126 -4.75 -16.83 -35.97
C SER A 126 -5.28 -18.28 -35.89
N ILE A 127 -6.59 -18.47 -36.08
CA ILE A 127 -7.25 -19.77 -35.96
C ILE A 127 -6.95 -20.62 -37.21
N LYS A 128 -6.38 -21.82 -37.00
CA LYS A 128 -6.16 -22.83 -38.05
C LYS A 128 -7.01 -24.09 -37.88
N THR A 129 -7.59 -24.31 -36.70
CA THR A 129 -8.30 -25.55 -36.36
C THR A 129 -9.54 -25.27 -35.51
N PHE A 130 -10.64 -25.99 -35.74
CA PHE A 130 -11.84 -25.93 -34.91
C PHE A 130 -11.98 -27.22 -34.09
N ARG A 131 -12.45 -27.10 -32.84
CA ARG A 131 -12.77 -28.23 -31.95
C ARG A 131 -14.18 -28.09 -31.43
N THR A 132 -14.93 -29.19 -31.41
CA THR A 132 -16.29 -29.21 -30.86
C THR A 132 -16.27 -29.16 -29.33
N ASN A 133 -17.01 -28.20 -28.76
CA ASN A 133 -17.21 -28.12 -27.32
C ASN A 133 -18.14 -29.25 -26.85
N PRO A 134 -17.78 -30.06 -25.84
CA PRO A 134 -18.61 -31.17 -25.38
C PRO A 134 -19.92 -30.75 -24.69
N VAL A 135 -20.03 -29.49 -24.23
CA VAL A 135 -21.19 -28.98 -23.48
C VAL A 135 -22.19 -28.30 -24.41
N THR A 136 -21.73 -27.38 -25.27
CA THR A 136 -22.60 -26.65 -26.20
C THR A 136 -22.76 -27.33 -27.55
N ARG A 137 -21.97 -28.38 -27.83
CA ARG A 137 -21.91 -29.13 -29.10
C ARG A 137 -21.62 -28.26 -30.35
N GLY A 138 -21.29 -26.99 -30.15
CA GLY A 138 -20.87 -26.06 -31.19
C GLY A 138 -19.38 -26.21 -31.52
N GLU A 139 -19.01 -25.83 -32.73
CA GLU A 139 -17.62 -25.79 -33.19
C GLU A 139 -16.94 -24.51 -32.70
N GLY A 140 -15.96 -24.65 -31.79
CA GLY A 140 -15.17 -23.54 -31.28
C GLY A 140 -13.81 -23.47 -31.99
N ALA A 141 -13.40 -22.27 -32.36
CA ALA A 141 -12.11 -22.05 -32.97
C ALA A 141 -10.95 -22.21 -31.96
N VAL A 142 -9.86 -22.85 -32.39
CA VAL A 142 -8.66 -23.09 -31.56
C VAL A 142 -7.44 -22.52 -32.28
N SER A 143 -6.67 -21.68 -31.57
CA SER A 143 -5.42 -21.10 -32.08
C SER A 143 -4.41 -22.18 -32.44
N ALA A 144 -3.65 -21.94 -33.52
CA ALA A 144 -2.66 -22.86 -34.06
C ALA A 144 -1.61 -23.32 -33.02
N ASP A 145 -1.23 -22.44 -32.08
CA ASP A 145 -0.23 -22.74 -31.05
C ASP A 145 -0.68 -23.83 -30.06
N LEU A 146 -1.99 -24.03 -29.90
CA LEU A 146 -2.56 -25.06 -29.02
C LEU A 146 -2.75 -26.41 -29.74
N ALA A 147 -2.70 -26.42 -31.07
CA ALA A 147 -2.79 -27.62 -31.89
C ALA A 147 -1.42 -28.27 -32.12
N GLU A 148 -0.36 -27.47 -32.21
CA GLU A 148 1.02 -27.93 -32.43
C GLU A 148 1.67 -28.56 -31.18
N ASN A 149 1.17 -28.24 -29.97
CA ASN A 149 1.80 -28.61 -28.69
C ASN A 149 1.16 -29.82 -27.98
N ARG A 150 0.46 -30.70 -28.71
CA ARG A 150 -0.08 -31.99 -28.24
C ARG A 150 0.25 -33.09 -29.23
#